data_AF-G1KHK1-F1
#
_entry.id   AF-G1KHK1-F1
#
_cell.length_a   1.000
_cell.length_b   1.000
_cell.length_c   1.000
_cell.angle_alpha   90.00
_cell.angle_beta   90.00
_cell.angle_gamma   90.00
#
_symmetry.space_group_name_H-M   'P 1'
#
loop_
_entity.id
_entity.type
_entity.pdbx_description
1 polymer ?
#
loop_
_entity_poly.entity_id
_entity_poly.type
_entity_poly.pdbx_seq_one_letter_code
_entity_poly.pdbx_strand_id
1 'polypeptide(L)'
;MGCPLGALSAFGLLLALGLMLSCVRAAPTLAEQGSCQQYTNKTCEECLKNVTCLWCSSSKRCMDYPVRNILPPSSLCELSSARWGVCWVNFEALIITMSVVGGTILLALVVCCCCCCRKKKSRKPDKDDERAARERDQRRVRQEERRAEMKSRHDEIRKKYGLFKEENPYAKFENN
;
A
#
# COMPACT_ATOMS: atom_id res chain seq x y z
N MET A 1 -13.26 -8.41 -13.41
CA MET A 1 -13.88 -8.35 -12.08
C MET A 1 -12.76 -8.21 -11.05
N GLY A 2 -12.48 -6.98 -10.64
CA GLY A 2 -11.40 -6.63 -9.71
C GLY A 2 -11.67 -7.19 -8.31
N CYS A 3 -10.61 -7.51 -7.57
CA CYS A 3 -10.74 -7.96 -6.19
C CYS A 3 -11.38 -6.84 -5.34
N PRO A 4 -12.40 -7.13 -4.51
CA PRO A 4 -13.01 -6.15 -3.61
C PRO A 4 -12.09 -5.70 -2.47
N LEU A 5 -10.85 -6.24 -2.38
CA LEU A 5 -9.84 -5.84 -1.41
C LEU A 5 -9.35 -4.39 -1.57
N GLY A 6 -9.53 -3.76 -2.73
CA GLY A 6 -9.13 -2.37 -2.94
C GLY A 6 -9.88 -1.40 -2.03
N ALA A 7 -11.20 -1.59 -1.87
CA ALA A 7 -12.04 -0.71 -1.06
C ALA A 7 -11.79 -0.89 0.45
N LEU A 8 -11.66 -2.14 0.93
CA LEU A 8 -11.31 -2.43 2.33
C LEU A 8 -9.89 -1.94 2.69
N SER A 9 -8.95 -1.99 1.74
CA SER A 9 -7.59 -1.46 1.95
C SER A 9 -7.57 0.07 2.04
N ALA A 10 -8.39 0.77 1.25
CA ALA A 10 -8.43 2.23 1.23
C ALA A 10 -9.06 2.79 2.53
N PHE A 11 -10.15 2.19 3.02
CA PHE A 11 -10.73 2.54 4.31
C PHE A 11 -9.80 2.20 5.48
N GLY A 12 -9.10 1.05 5.42
CA GLY A 12 -8.09 0.68 6.41
C GLY A 12 -6.87 1.62 6.41
N LEU A 13 -6.39 2.03 5.23
CA LEU A 13 -5.33 3.02 5.07
C LEU A 13 -5.76 4.41 5.56
N LEU A 14 -7.00 4.84 5.29
CA LEU A 14 -7.53 6.12 5.76
C LEU A 14 -7.71 6.15 7.29
N LEU A 15 -8.20 5.06 7.89
CA LEU A 15 -8.26 4.91 9.35
C LEU A 15 -6.86 4.86 9.97
N ALA A 16 -5.92 4.12 9.38
CA ALA A 16 -4.54 4.06 9.83
C ALA A 16 -3.82 5.41 9.68
N LEU A 17 -3.99 6.12 8.57
CA LEU A 17 -3.47 7.48 8.37
C LEU A 17 -4.09 8.47 9.36
N GLY A 18 -5.39 8.36 9.65
CA GLY A 18 -6.06 9.19 10.67
C GLY A 18 -5.57 8.91 12.10
N LEU A 19 -5.31 7.65 12.44
CA LEU A 19 -4.70 7.24 13.71
C LEU A 19 -3.24 7.70 13.81
N MET A 20 -2.45 7.56 12.74
CA MET A 20 -1.07 8.03 12.68
C MET A 20 -0.96 9.56 12.75
N LEU A 21 -1.89 10.31 12.14
CA LEU A 21 -1.96 11.77 12.26
C LEU A 21 -2.27 12.22 13.69
N SER A 22 -2.98 11.38 14.45
CA SER A 22 -3.32 11.63 15.86
C SER A 22 -2.16 11.28 16.81
N CYS A 23 -1.25 10.38 16.42
CA CYS A 23 -0.07 9.97 17.19
C CYS A 23 1.16 10.88 17.03
N VAL A 24 1.23 11.73 16.00
CA VAL A 24 2.38 12.62 15.71
C VAL A 24 2.53 13.77 16.74
N ARG A 25 1.70 13.85 17.78
CA ARG A 25 1.88 14.81 18.89
C ARG A 25 2.90 14.37 19.97
N ALA A 26 3.41 13.14 19.93
CA ALA A 26 4.39 12.67 20.92
C ALA A 26 5.82 12.76 20.35
N ALA A 27 6.40 13.96 20.38
CA ALA A 27 7.84 14.10 20.19
C ALA A 27 8.56 13.49 21.41
N PRO A 28 9.48 12.53 21.25
CA PRO A 28 10.31 12.07 22.34
C PRO A 28 11.34 13.16 22.64
N THR A 29 11.05 13.99 23.64
CA THR A 29 12.04 14.91 24.20
C THR A 29 13.13 14.07 24.87
N LEU A 30 14.37 14.21 24.39
CA LEU A 30 15.56 13.70 25.08
C LEU A 30 15.58 14.32 26.47
N ALA A 31 15.13 13.55 27.47
CA ALA A 31 14.84 14.07 28.79
C ALA A 31 16.02 13.85 29.75
N GLU A 32 16.32 14.93 30.47
CA GLU A 32 17.37 15.11 31.45
C GLU A 32 17.33 14.06 32.57
N GLN A 33 18.51 13.54 32.93
CA GLN A 33 18.71 12.45 33.90
C GLN A 33 18.42 12.90 35.34
N GLY A 34 17.15 13.08 35.68
CA GLY A 34 16.67 13.04 37.06
C GLY A 34 16.23 11.63 37.43
N SER A 35 16.59 11.15 38.63
CA SER A 35 16.09 9.85 39.12
C SER A 35 14.56 9.91 39.25
N CYS A 36 13.82 9.02 38.58
CA CYS A 36 12.36 8.98 38.57
C CYS A 36 11.73 8.98 39.98
N GLN A 37 12.46 8.46 40.97
CA GLN A 37 12.03 8.38 42.37
C GLN A 37 11.67 9.73 43.01
N GLN A 38 12.23 10.85 42.53
CA GLN A 38 11.94 12.19 43.06
C GLN A 38 10.48 12.62 42.85
N TYR A 39 9.80 12.00 41.87
CA TYR A 39 8.39 12.26 41.57
C TYR A 39 7.44 11.28 42.28
N THR A 40 7.94 10.49 43.23
CA THR A 40 7.08 9.63 44.07
C THR A 40 6.16 10.48 44.95
N ASN A 41 4.90 10.08 45.09
CA ASN A 41 3.81 10.85 45.74
C ASN A 41 3.44 12.18 45.06
N LYS A 42 3.89 12.43 43.83
CA LYS A 42 3.47 13.58 43.01
C LYS A 42 2.29 13.21 42.10
N THR A 43 2.12 13.95 41.00
CA THR A 43 1.16 13.62 39.95
C THR A 43 1.78 12.72 38.88
N CYS A 44 0.91 12.00 38.20
CA CYS A 44 1.26 11.13 37.10
C CYS A 44 1.84 11.90 35.91
N GLU A 45 1.35 13.12 35.61
CA GLU A 45 1.93 13.95 34.55
C GLU A 45 3.35 14.42 34.87
N GLU A 46 3.67 14.70 36.13
CA GLU A 46 5.04 15.07 36.54
C GLU A 46 6.02 13.92 36.40
N CYS A 47 5.61 12.71 36.82
CA CYS A 47 6.42 11.49 36.68
C CYS A 47 6.67 11.13 35.20
N LEU A 48 5.64 11.23 34.36
CA LEU A 48 5.68 10.79 32.96
C LEU A 48 6.22 11.83 31.97
N LYS A 49 6.77 12.95 32.45
CA LYS A 49 7.57 13.85 31.59
C LYS A 49 8.74 13.11 30.95
N ASN A 50 9.29 12.13 31.67
CA ASN A 50 10.39 11.30 31.22
C ASN A 50 9.85 9.94 30.77
N VAL A 51 10.07 9.58 29.51
CA VAL A 51 9.67 8.29 28.94
C VAL A 51 10.43 7.09 29.54
N THR A 52 11.49 7.36 30.30
CA THR A 52 12.25 6.35 31.06
C THR A 52 11.59 6.00 32.39
N CYS A 53 10.61 6.79 32.85
CA CYS A 53 9.90 6.57 34.10
C CYS A 53 8.58 5.79 33.90
N LEU A 54 8.19 5.08 34.95
CA LEU A 54 6.94 4.34 35.09
C LEU A 54 6.18 4.89 36.31
N TRP A 55 4.89 5.14 36.14
CA TRP A 55 4.00 5.55 37.23
C TRP A 55 3.10 4.38 37.66
N CYS A 56 3.03 4.14 38.97
CA CYS A 56 2.09 3.19 39.56
C CYS A 56 0.95 3.92 40.26
N SER A 57 -0.27 3.79 39.75
CA SER A 57 -1.43 4.47 40.34
C SER A 57 -1.87 3.88 41.68
N SER A 58 -1.65 2.58 41.91
CA SER A 58 -2.05 1.91 43.15
C SER A 58 -1.22 2.40 44.35
N SER A 59 0.09 2.49 44.20
CA SER A 59 1.02 2.88 45.27
C SER A 59 1.52 4.33 45.21
N LYS A 60 1.09 5.11 44.19
CA LYS A 60 1.53 6.50 43.92
C LYS A 60 3.05 6.65 43.86
N ARG A 61 3.74 5.66 43.28
CA ARG A 61 5.20 5.67 43.13
C ARG A 61 5.62 5.91 41.69
N CYS A 62 6.70 6.67 41.52
CA CYS A 62 7.38 6.88 40.24
C CYS A 62 8.72 6.15 40.30
N MET A 63 8.98 5.29 39.33
CA MET A 63 10.18 4.43 39.31
C MET A 63 10.76 4.38 37.90
N ASP A 64 12.03 4.02 37.75
CA ASP A 64 12.61 3.78 36.44
C ASP A 64 11.96 2.55 35.78
N TYR A 65 11.58 2.69 34.51
CA TYR A 65 11.03 1.58 33.73
C TYR A 65 12.14 0.55 33.49
N PRO A 66 11.98 -0.71 33.94
CA PRO A 66 13.02 -1.72 33.82
C PRO A 66 13.13 -2.20 32.36
N VAL A 67 13.92 -1.52 31.53
CA VAL A 67 14.15 -1.86 30.11
C VAL A 67 14.68 -3.29 29.89
N ARG A 68 15.26 -3.90 30.94
CA ARG A 68 15.74 -5.28 30.94
C ARG A 68 14.59 -6.30 30.90
N ASN A 69 13.42 -5.94 31.44
CA ASN A 69 12.24 -6.79 31.52
C ASN A 69 11.13 -6.18 30.67
N ILE A 70 10.76 -6.85 29.58
CA ILE A 70 9.77 -6.38 28.61
C ILE A 70 8.41 -6.05 29.25
N LEU A 71 8.05 -6.71 30.36
CA LEU A 71 6.93 -6.34 31.21
C LEU A 71 7.42 -6.11 32.65
N PRO A 72 6.99 -5.03 33.32
CA PRO A 72 7.21 -4.90 34.75
C PRO A 72 6.46 -6.04 35.47
N PRO A 73 7.12 -6.75 36.42
CA PRO A 73 6.46 -7.82 37.16
C PRO A 73 5.30 -7.28 38.00
N SER A 74 4.22 -8.05 38.08
CA SER A 74 2.99 -7.69 38.80
C SER A 74 3.20 -7.41 40.29
N SER A 75 4.30 -7.90 40.86
CA SER A 75 4.71 -7.64 42.24
C SER A 75 5.12 -6.19 42.50
N LEU A 76 5.58 -5.45 41.48
CA LEU A 76 5.96 -4.04 41.60
C LEU A 76 4.75 -3.13 41.41
N CYS A 77 3.93 -3.42 40.40
CA CYS A 77 2.69 -2.71 40.12
C CYS A 77 1.80 -3.60 39.26
N GLU A 78 0.50 -3.56 39.51
CA GLU A 78 -0.46 -4.29 38.69
C GLU A 78 -0.56 -3.65 37.30
N LEU A 79 -0.59 -4.48 36.26
CA LEU A 79 -0.52 -4.06 34.85
C LEU A 79 -1.64 -3.06 34.46
N SER A 80 -2.81 -3.19 35.09
CA SER A 80 -3.96 -2.31 34.93
C SER A 80 -3.75 -0.91 35.54
N SER A 81 -2.84 -0.78 36.50
CA SER A 81 -2.57 0.45 37.25
C SER A 81 -1.23 1.11 36.91
N ALA A 82 -0.39 0.40 36.15
CA ALA A 82 0.87 0.88 35.61
C ALA A 82 0.62 1.77 34.38
N ARG A 83 1.32 2.91 34.32
CA ARG A 83 1.22 3.90 33.23
C ARG A 83 2.61 4.29 32.74
N TRP A 84 2.76 4.41 31.43
CA TRP A 84 4.02 4.69 30.75
C TRP A 84 3.81 5.66 29.59
N GLY A 85 4.65 6.71 29.52
CA GLY A 85 4.62 7.76 28.50
C GLY A 85 3.40 8.70 28.58
N VAL A 86 2.21 8.19 28.88
CA VAL A 86 0.95 8.94 29.00
C VAL A 86 0.19 8.50 30.24
N CYS A 87 -0.54 9.43 30.86
CA CYS A 87 -1.26 9.14 32.11
C CYS A 87 -2.68 8.58 31.91
N TRP A 88 -3.30 8.82 30.77
CA TRP A 88 -4.70 8.42 30.54
C TRP A 88 -4.84 6.97 30.04
N VAL A 89 -3.75 6.33 29.59
CA VAL A 89 -3.75 4.94 29.10
C VAL A 89 -2.95 4.06 30.04
N ASN A 90 -3.53 2.92 30.42
CA ASN A 90 -2.86 1.91 31.23
C ASN A 90 -1.98 1.01 30.35
N PHE A 91 -0.95 0.40 30.95
CA PHE A 91 -0.01 -0.47 30.24
C PHE A 91 -0.71 -1.67 29.57
N GLU A 92 -1.72 -2.23 30.23
CA GLU A 92 -2.59 -3.28 29.67
C GLU A 92 -3.25 -2.85 28.35
N ALA A 93 -3.87 -1.67 28.31
CA ALA A 93 -4.51 -1.15 27.11
C ALA A 93 -3.49 -0.85 26.00
N LEU A 94 -2.29 -0.40 26.36
CA LEU A 94 -1.18 -0.18 25.43
C LEU A 94 -0.74 -1.48 24.74
N ILE A 95 -0.60 -2.57 25.51
CA ILE A 95 -0.22 -3.88 24.96
C ILE A 95 -1.33 -4.43 24.04
N ILE A 96 -2.59 -4.35 24.47
CA ILE A 96 -3.74 -4.82 23.67
C ILE A 96 -3.79 -4.07 22.34
N THR A 97 -3.67 -2.74 22.36
CA THR A 97 -3.73 -1.93 21.15
C THR A 97 -2.57 -2.24 20.19
N MET A 98 -1.34 -2.36 20.68
CA MET A 98 -0.20 -2.77 19.84
C MET A 98 -0.38 -4.17 19.27
N SER A 99 -0.95 -5.09 20.03
CA SER A 99 -1.24 -6.45 19.58
C SER A 99 -2.30 -6.48 18.48
N VAL A 100 -3.37 -5.68 18.60
CA VAL A 100 -4.43 -5.57 17.59
C VAL A 100 -3.91 -4.90 16.32
N VAL A 101 -3.15 -3.80 16.44
CA VAL A 101 -2.54 -3.12 15.28
C VAL A 101 -1.55 -4.05 14.58
N GLY A 102 -0.65 -4.69 15.32
CA GLY A 102 0.30 -5.65 14.76
C GLY A 102 -0.39 -6.85 14.11
N GLY A 103 -1.39 -7.42 14.79
CA GLY A 103 -2.15 -8.57 14.30
C GLY A 103 -2.97 -8.26 13.05
N THR A 104 -3.61 -7.09 12.98
CA THR A 104 -4.37 -6.66 11.79
C THR A 104 -3.44 -6.40 10.60
N ILE A 105 -2.26 -5.81 10.80
CA ILE A 105 -1.25 -5.63 9.75
C ILE A 105 -0.75 -6.99 9.24
N LEU A 106 -0.39 -7.90 10.15
CA LEU A 106 0.11 -9.23 9.78
C LEU A 106 -0.96 -10.02 9.03
N LEU A 107 -2.21 -10.00 9.52
CA LEU A 107 -3.34 -10.63 8.85
C LEU A 107 -3.60 -10.02 7.46
N ALA A 108 -3.54 -8.69 7.34
CA ALA A 108 -3.70 -8.01 6.06
C ALA A 108 -2.61 -8.43 5.05
N LEU A 109 -1.35 -8.56 5.50
CA LEU A 109 -0.26 -9.06 4.65
C LEU A 109 -0.49 -10.50 4.23
N VAL A 110 -0.86 -11.39 5.16
CA VAL A 110 -1.13 -12.81 4.87
C VAL A 110 -2.28 -12.94 3.88
N VAL A 111 -3.39 -12.24 4.09
CA VAL A 111 -4.55 -12.26 3.18
C VAL A 111 -4.18 -11.64 1.83
N CYS A 112 -3.48 -10.51 1.80
CA CYS A 112 -3.02 -9.89 0.56
C CYS A 112 -2.09 -10.84 -0.22
N CYS A 113 -1.08 -11.43 0.41
CA CYS A 113 -0.16 -12.36 -0.22
C CYS A 113 -0.85 -13.67 -0.63
N CYS A 114 -1.70 -14.26 0.21
CA CYS A 114 -2.37 -15.51 -0.10
C CYS A 114 -3.48 -15.35 -1.16
N CYS A 115 -4.23 -14.25 -1.19
CA CYS A 115 -5.32 -14.04 -2.15
C CYS A 115 -4.83 -13.45 -3.47
N CYS A 116 -3.84 -12.55 -3.45
CA CYS A 116 -3.32 -11.89 -4.66
C CYS A 116 -2.21 -12.72 -5.35
N CYS A 117 -1.33 -13.40 -4.60
CA CYS A 117 -0.25 -14.19 -5.21
C CYS A 117 -0.70 -15.59 -5.63
N ARG A 118 -1.66 -16.23 -4.94
CA ARG A 118 -2.21 -17.54 -5.40
C ARG A 118 -3.04 -17.42 -6.68
N LYS A 119 -3.81 -16.33 -6.85
CA LYS A 119 -4.55 -16.06 -8.10
C LYS A 119 -3.62 -15.74 -9.28
N LYS A 120 -2.42 -15.21 -9.04
CA LYS A 120 -1.39 -15.03 -10.09
C LYS A 120 -0.76 -16.34 -10.56
N LYS A 121 -0.77 -17.41 -9.76
CA LYS A 121 -0.22 -18.72 -10.16
C LYS A 121 -1.20 -19.56 -11.00
N SER A 122 -2.52 -19.37 -10.85
CA SER A 122 -3.52 -20.13 -11.61
C SER A 122 -3.92 -19.49 -12.93
N ARG A 123 -3.82 -18.17 -13.06
CA ARG A 123 -3.94 -17.52 -14.36
C ARG A 123 -2.56 -17.49 -14.96
N LYS A 124 -2.18 -18.50 -15.75
CA LYS A 124 -1.08 -18.36 -16.73
C LYS A 124 -1.56 -17.28 -17.72
N PRO A 125 -1.15 -16.01 -17.62
CA PRO A 125 -1.58 -15.00 -18.59
C PRO A 125 -0.85 -15.25 -19.92
N ASP A 126 0.34 -15.85 -19.84
CA ASP A 126 1.28 -15.97 -20.94
C ASP A 126 0.77 -16.81 -22.12
N LYS A 127 0.19 -17.99 -21.87
CA LYS A 127 -0.26 -18.88 -22.97
C LYS A 127 -1.53 -18.39 -23.67
N ASP A 128 -2.50 -17.87 -22.92
CA ASP A 128 -3.74 -17.38 -23.50
C ASP A 128 -3.55 -16.01 -24.16
N ASP A 129 -2.71 -15.14 -23.58
CA ASP A 129 -2.39 -13.84 -24.18
C ASP A 129 -1.52 -14.01 -25.45
N GLU A 130 -0.58 -14.96 -25.47
CA GLU A 130 0.19 -15.30 -26.68
C GLU A 130 -0.71 -15.89 -27.78
N ARG A 131 -1.68 -16.76 -27.41
CA ARG A 131 -2.66 -17.29 -28.37
C ARG A 131 -3.56 -16.17 -28.91
N ALA A 132 -4.00 -15.26 -28.06
CA ALA A 132 -4.80 -14.10 -28.47
C ALA A 132 -4.00 -13.14 -29.36
N ALA A 133 -2.70 -12.96 -29.12
CA ALA A 133 -1.82 -12.18 -29.99
C ALA A 133 -1.70 -12.82 -31.38
N ARG A 134 -1.44 -14.13 -31.44
CA ARG A 134 -1.38 -14.89 -32.71
C ARG A 134 -2.70 -14.81 -33.50
N GLU A 135 -3.85 -14.90 -32.83
CA GLU A 135 -5.15 -14.76 -33.48
C GLU A 135 -5.38 -13.35 -34.04
N ARG A 136 -4.96 -12.30 -33.31
CA ARG A 136 -5.06 -10.92 -33.79
C ARG A 136 -4.19 -10.71 -35.02
N ASP A 137 -2.97 -11.23 -35.02
CA ASP A 137 -2.08 -11.14 -36.16
C ASP A 137 -2.63 -11.91 -37.38
N GLN A 138 -3.18 -13.11 -37.19
CA GLN A 138 -3.85 -13.84 -38.27
C GLN A 138 -5.05 -13.07 -38.84
N ARG A 139 -5.84 -12.40 -38.00
CA ARG A 139 -6.96 -11.56 -38.47
C ARG A 139 -6.48 -10.34 -39.24
N ARG A 140 -5.38 -9.72 -38.79
CA ARG A 140 -4.75 -8.59 -39.48
C ARG A 140 -4.23 -9.00 -40.85
N VAL A 141 -3.48 -10.12 -40.94
CA VAL A 141 -2.99 -10.65 -42.21
C VAL A 141 -4.14 -10.92 -43.18
N ARG A 142 -5.21 -11.60 -42.75
CA ARG A 142 -6.39 -11.84 -43.61
C ARG A 142 -7.12 -10.56 -44.04
N GLN A 143 -7.04 -9.49 -43.25
CA GLN A 143 -7.59 -8.19 -43.66
C GLN A 143 -6.68 -7.49 -44.66
N GLU A 144 -5.36 -7.55 -44.44
CA GLU A 144 -4.35 -6.99 -45.33
C GLU A 144 -4.35 -7.70 -46.68
N GLU A 145 -4.48 -9.04 -46.71
CA GLU A 145 -4.65 -9.83 -47.93
C GLU A 145 -5.88 -9.41 -48.72
N ARG A 146 -7.06 -9.31 -48.08
CA ARG A 146 -8.29 -8.85 -48.76
C ARG A 146 -8.16 -7.42 -49.29
N ARG A 147 -7.48 -6.54 -48.55
CA ARG A 147 -7.22 -5.16 -49.00
C ARG A 147 -6.26 -5.13 -50.19
N ALA A 148 -5.20 -5.95 -50.17
CA ALA A 148 -4.25 -6.06 -51.27
C ALA A 148 -4.90 -6.67 -52.53
N GLU A 149 -5.72 -7.71 -52.36
CA GLU A 149 -6.49 -8.33 -53.43
C GLU A 149 -7.44 -7.30 -54.07
N MET A 150 -8.27 -6.62 -53.28
CA MET A 150 -9.16 -5.57 -53.79
C MET A 150 -8.40 -4.44 -54.49
N LYS A 151 -7.24 -4.03 -53.94
CA LYS A 151 -6.40 -2.99 -54.56
C LYS A 151 -5.83 -3.45 -55.89
N SER A 152 -5.32 -4.69 -55.97
CA SER A 152 -4.78 -5.26 -57.21
C SER A 152 -5.84 -5.38 -58.29
N ARG A 153 -7.06 -5.83 -57.95
CA ARG A 153 -8.21 -5.90 -58.86
C ARG A 153 -8.61 -4.50 -59.34
N HIS A 154 -8.68 -3.53 -58.44
CA HIS A 154 -8.96 -2.13 -58.82
C HIS A 154 -7.89 -1.54 -59.73
N ASP A 155 -6.60 -1.79 -59.45
CA ASP A 155 -5.50 -1.28 -60.25
C ASP A 155 -5.44 -1.95 -61.64
N GLU A 156 -5.77 -3.24 -61.73
CA GLU A 156 -5.91 -3.98 -63.00
C GLU A 156 -7.06 -3.43 -63.86
N ILE A 157 -8.23 -3.15 -63.25
CA ILE A 157 -9.34 -2.47 -63.92
C ILE A 157 -8.92 -1.07 -64.38
N ARG A 158 -8.25 -0.29 -63.51
CA ARG A 158 -7.75 1.05 -63.86
C ARG A 158 -6.83 1.01 -65.08
N LYS A 159 -5.97 0.00 -65.19
CA LYS A 159 -5.09 -0.21 -66.36
C LYS A 159 -5.87 -0.63 -67.60
N LYS A 160 -6.81 -1.57 -67.47
CA LYS A 160 -7.62 -2.07 -68.59
C LYS A 160 -8.43 -0.98 -69.29
N TYR A 161 -8.93 -0.01 -68.53
CA TYR A 161 -9.73 1.12 -69.06
C TYR A 161 -8.91 2.40 -69.26
N GLY A 162 -7.57 2.33 -69.27
CA GLY A 162 -6.70 3.45 -69.65
C GLY A 162 -6.65 4.61 -68.64
N LEU A 163 -7.08 4.40 -67.39
CA LEU A 163 -7.05 5.42 -66.34
C LEU A 163 -5.67 5.49 -65.63
N PHE A 164 -4.76 4.55 -65.93
CA PHE A 164 -3.33 4.83 -65.86
C PHE A 164 -2.97 5.63 -67.10
N LYS A 165 -2.99 6.96 -66.98
CA LYS A 165 -2.21 7.83 -67.86
C LYS A 165 -0.77 7.32 -67.84
N GLU A 166 -0.34 6.68 -68.92
CA GLU A 166 1.00 6.95 -69.47
C GLU A 166 1.27 8.44 -69.26
N GLU A 167 2.37 8.77 -68.59
CA GLU A 167 2.77 10.12 -68.15
C GLU A 167 2.02 11.21 -68.92
N ASN A 168 1.09 11.91 -68.24
CA ASN A 168 0.19 12.87 -68.86
C ASN A 168 0.97 13.79 -69.83
N PRO A 169 0.81 13.68 -71.17
CA PRO A 169 1.62 14.43 -72.12
C PRO A 169 1.44 15.96 -72.00
N TYR A 170 0.40 16.38 -71.29
CA TYR A 170 0.06 17.77 -70.99
C TYR A 170 0.75 18.37 -69.76
N ALA A 171 1.43 17.58 -68.91
CA ALA A 171 2.16 18.13 -67.74
C ALA A 171 3.42 18.93 -68.14
N LYS A 172 3.83 18.87 -69.42
CA LYS A 172 5.00 19.57 -69.96
C LYS A 172 4.79 21.07 -70.19
N PHE A 173 3.56 21.56 -70.13
CA PHE A 173 3.23 22.96 -70.43
C PHE A 173 3.03 23.87 -69.21
N GLU A 174 3.14 23.35 -67.98
CA GLU A 174 2.99 24.16 -66.76
C GLU A 174 4.31 24.71 -66.20
N ASN A 175 5.43 24.54 -66.93
CA ASN A 175 6.74 25.06 -66.53
C ASN A 175 7.43 25.78 -67.69
N ASN A 176 6.77 26.82 -68.22
CA ASN A 176 7.37 28.03 -68.81
C ASN A 176 6.28 29.05 -69.18
#